data_AF-A0A3S1D6M6-F1
#
_entry.id   AF-A0A3S1D6M6-F1
#
_cell.length_a   1.000
_cell.length_b   1.000
_cell.length_c   1.000
_cell.angle_alpha   90.00
_cell.angle_beta   90.00
_cell.angle_gamma   90.00
#
_symmetry.space_group_name_H-M   'P 1'
#
loop_
_entity.id
_entity.type
_entity.pdbx_description
1 polymer ?
#
loop_
_entity_poly.entity_id
_entity_poly.type
_entity_poly.pdbx_seq_one_letter_code
_entity_poly.pdbx_strand_id
1 'polypeptide(L)'
;MTKLNKRAFEILRDEVERCATNDAIGRTEKLIIMKRLEKLRQEKGAITIDELRDNVSDIYPQFNEKILKQAIKANRPPGILTKVTFFLMFIGSCAGVVWLVNLPNPMIRKSIAKTAPILLIPTYMDMDFNYRGAVDSLGQAEQLLDNPTSAADIERGGEKVLQAKKHLDNLPVWSLNHYPEAYCNYFGCAWRFSFDEFETARKKVARLQAVAFQNKNALTPLEDAEQLLLTAKSEYKRATNIKQKEQAIEAWQSAINLFEQIPAETLAAENAQAKLKPYKQELIDAQTATLIAAAQQFDIEAQKIQPKQPQTASELWQQAINRLNEIPKENPRFLEAQQLLASVQVKYRTIDNSGSNNYIEAAKQYAIVAAKASQNPPHPADKWEQIAEQWNNAIQQLKNIDVKEAGYVEAQKLIAQYQTNLGTIQSRQRYESEAKQILEAANRDIKRLIISAPSDTQQFKAEIHDLINQLRTIKPGTTSYPEAQQLLAMAQKRL
;
A
#
# COMPACT_ATOMS: atom_id res chain seq x y z
N MET A 1 62.94 -52.92 -17.01
CA MET A 1 64.05 -52.21 -16.35
C MET A 1 65.26 -53.13 -16.39
N THR A 2 66.41 -52.64 -16.80
CA THR A 2 67.67 -53.41 -16.69
C THR A 2 68.09 -53.44 -15.23
N LYS A 3 68.79 -54.49 -14.79
CA LYS A 3 69.28 -54.62 -13.41
C LYS A 3 70.17 -53.46 -13.02
N LEU A 4 70.87 -52.84 -13.97
CA LEU A 4 71.66 -51.63 -13.74
C LEU A 4 71.38 -50.56 -14.80
N ASN A 5 71.00 -49.35 -14.38
CA ASN A 5 70.83 -48.19 -15.25
C ASN A 5 72.16 -47.44 -15.47
N LYS A 6 72.20 -46.49 -16.41
CA LYS A 6 73.41 -45.74 -16.76
C LYS A 6 74.04 -45.04 -15.56
N ARG A 7 73.23 -44.38 -14.72
CA ARG A 7 73.69 -43.59 -13.57
C ARG A 7 74.28 -44.48 -12.47
N ALA A 8 73.63 -45.60 -12.18
CA ALA A 8 74.11 -46.57 -11.20
C ALA A 8 75.40 -47.26 -11.68
N PHE A 9 75.53 -47.53 -12.98
CA PHE A 9 76.75 -48.07 -13.58
C PHE A 9 77.94 -47.12 -13.49
N GLU A 10 77.75 -45.83 -13.77
CA GLU A 10 78.81 -44.82 -13.65
C GLU A 10 79.36 -44.74 -12.22
N ILE A 11 78.47 -44.73 -11.22
CA ILE A 11 78.85 -44.71 -9.79
C ILE A 11 79.73 -45.93 -9.42
N LEU A 12 79.37 -47.12 -9.92
CA LEU A 12 80.10 -48.34 -9.62
C LEU A 12 81.43 -48.41 -10.37
N ARG A 13 81.44 -48.01 -11.64
CA ARG A 13 82.65 -47.95 -12.45
C ARG A 13 83.70 -47.07 -11.77
N ASP A 14 83.32 -45.88 -11.32
CA ASP A 14 84.26 -44.93 -10.71
C ASP A 14 84.89 -45.50 -9.43
N GLU A 15 84.16 -46.35 -8.68
CA GLU A 15 84.71 -47.03 -7.50
C GLU A 15 85.59 -48.24 -7.86
N VAL A 16 85.25 -48.98 -8.93
CA VAL A 16 86.13 -50.01 -9.49
C VAL A 16 87.46 -49.40 -9.93
N GLU A 17 87.46 -48.20 -10.50
CA GLU A 17 88.70 -47.50 -10.88
C GLU A 17 89.54 -47.11 -9.67
N ARG A 18 88.93 -46.80 -8.52
CA ARG A 18 89.66 -46.52 -7.28
C ARG A 18 90.23 -47.77 -6.62
N CYS A 19 89.55 -48.91 -6.76
CA CYS A 19 89.98 -50.15 -6.12
C CYS A 19 91.11 -50.86 -6.88
N ALA A 20 91.25 -50.61 -8.19
CA ALA A 20 92.20 -51.31 -9.06
C ALA A 20 93.65 -50.81 -8.89
N THR A 21 94.62 -51.73 -8.86
CA THR A 21 96.06 -51.43 -8.96
C THR A 21 96.52 -51.40 -10.43
N ASN A 22 97.57 -50.62 -10.74
CA ASN A 22 98.05 -50.41 -12.12
C ASN A 22 98.98 -51.53 -12.65
N ASP A 23 99.13 -52.63 -11.92
CA ASP A 23 99.90 -53.80 -12.32
C ASP A 23 99.13 -54.73 -13.27
N ALA A 24 99.76 -55.82 -13.73
CA ALA A 24 99.12 -56.74 -14.68
C ALA A 24 97.90 -57.47 -14.07
N ILE A 25 97.95 -57.75 -12.77
CA ILE A 25 96.88 -58.42 -12.03
C ILE A 25 95.69 -57.47 -11.86
N GLY A 26 95.92 -56.24 -11.36
CA GLY A 26 94.85 -55.25 -11.16
C GLY A 26 94.14 -54.84 -12.46
N ARG A 27 94.85 -54.81 -13.59
CA ARG A 27 94.22 -54.59 -14.92
C ARG A 27 93.27 -55.72 -15.31
N THR A 28 93.61 -56.96 -14.97
CA THR A 28 92.80 -58.14 -15.27
C THR A 28 91.57 -58.21 -14.37
N GLU A 29 91.75 -57.93 -13.07
CA GLU A 29 90.67 -57.81 -12.08
C GLU A 29 89.65 -56.71 -12.43
N LYS A 30 90.13 -55.53 -12.84
CA LYS A 30 89.28 -54.44 -13.36
C LYS A 30 88.43 -54.90 -14.54
N LEU A 31 89.03 -55.60 -15.51
CA LEU A 31 88.31 -56.09 -16.69
C LEU A 31 87.22 -57.10 -16.32
N ILE A 32 87.48 -57.99 -15.36
CA ILE A 32 86.50 -58.98 -14.90
C ILE A 32 85.28 -58.28 -14.28
N ILE A 33 85.50 -57.35 -13.35
CA ILE A 33 84.41 -56.63 -12.68
C ILE A 33 83.64 -55.75 -13.66
N MET A 34 84.32 -55.04 -14.57
CA MET A 34 83.64 -54.24 -15.58
C MET A 34 82.73 -55.09 -16.47
N LYS A 35 83.16 -56.29 -16.88
CA LYS A 35 82.31 -57.22 -17.64
C LYS A 35 81.10 -57.71 -16.83
N ARG A 36 81.24 -57.97 -15.53
CA ARG A 36 80.11 -58.34 -14.66
C ARG A 36 79.09 -57.21 -14.55
N LEU A 37 79.55 -55.98 -14.32
CA LEU A 37 78.69 -54.80 -14.25
C LEU A 37 77.99 -54.49 -15.59
N GLU A 38 78.67 -54.70 -16.72
CA GLU A 38 78.06 -54.59 -18.05
C GLU A 38 77.01 -55.67 -18.30
N LYS A 39 77.24 -56.90 -17.86
CA LYS A 39 76.24 -57.98 -17.92
C LYS A 39 74.98 -57.61 -17.15
N LEU A 40 75.12 -57.03 -15.95
CA LEU A 40 73.98 -56.53 -15.17
C LEU A 40 73.21 -55.40 -15.87
N ARG A 41 73.82 -54.66 -16.81
CA ARG A 41 73.08 -53.71 -17.67
C ARG A 41 72.26 -54.39 -18.76
N GLN A 42 72.59 -55.62 -19.12
CA GLN A 42 71.88 -56.40 -20.14
C GLN A 42 70.77 -57.26 -19.54
N GLU A 43 70.90 -57.65 -18.28
CA GLU A 43 69.88 -58.42 -17.56
C GLU A 43 68.67 -57.56 -17.20
N LYS A 44 67.46 -58.14 -17.30
CA LYS A 44 66.21 -57.50 -16.89
C LYS A 44 65.90 -57.88 -15.45
N GLY A 45 65.48 -56.90 -14.64
CA GLY A 45 65.09 -57.13 -13.25
C GLY A 45 65.48 -55.98 -12.33
N ALA A 46 65.13 -56.11 -11.06
CA ALA A 46 65.69 -55.27 -9.99
C ALA A 46 66.89 -56.01 -9.40
N ILE A 47 67.97 -55.29 -9.13
CA ILE A 47 69.15 -55.81 -8.43
C ILE A 47 69.06 -55.46 -6.95
N THR A 48 69.37 -56.41 -6.07
CA THR A 48 69.48 -56.16 -4.63
C THR A 48 70.89 -55.67 -4.29
N ILE A 49 71.05 -55.08 -3.10
CA ILE A 49 72.38 -54.67 -2.63
C ILE A 49 73.31 -55.88 -2.44
N ASP A 50 72.77 -57.02 -1.99
CA ASP A 50 73.54 -58.22 -1.76
C ASP A 50 74.01 -58.82 -3.09
N GLU A 51 73.12 -58.91 -4.08
CA GLU A 51 73.47 -59.37 -5.43
C GLU A 51 74.55 -58.47 -6.08
N LEU A 52 74.46 -57.15 -5.88
CA LEU A 52 75.48 -56.23 -6.38
C LEU A 52 76.81 -56.37 -5.63
N ARG A 53 76.78 -56.63 -4.31
CA ARG A 53 77.97 -56.87 -3.49
C ARG A 53 78.69 -58.14 -3.93
N ASP A 54 77.95 -59.23 -4.15
CA ASP A 54 78.50 -60.52 -4.57
C ASP A 54 79.21 -60.46 -5.94
N ASN A 55 78.83 -59.50 -6.79
CA ASN A 55 79.47 -59.31 -8.09
C ASN A 55 80.85 -58.62 -8.00
N VAL A 56 81.17 -57.96 -6.88
CA VAL A 56 82.40 -57.15 -6.74
C VAL A 56 83.30 -57.56 -5.57
N SER A 57 82.76 -58.18 -4.52
CA SER A 57 83.48 -58.42 -3.25
C SER A 57 84.51 -59.55 -3.30
N ASP A 58 84.42 -60.47 -4.26
CA ASP A 58 85.38 -61.56 -4.46
C ASP A 58 86.74 -61.08 -4.97
N ILE A 59 86.73 -59.99 -5.74
CA ILE A 59 87.94 -59.35 -6.30
C ILE A 59 88.32 -58.09 -5.51
N TYR A 60 87.34 -57.33 -5.05
CA TYR A 60 87.57 -56.13 -4.23
C TYR A 60 86.87 -56.24 -2.87
N PRO A 61 87.44 -56.98 -1.89
CA PRO A 61 86.88 -57.06 -0.53
C PRO A 61 86.71 -55.69 0.15
N GLN A 62 87.54 -54.71 -0.23
CA GLN A 62 87.51 -53.32 0.24
C GLN A 62 86.46 -52.43 -0.44
N PHE A 63 85.62 -52.96 -1.34
CA PHE A 63 84.67 -52.15 -2.10
C PHE A 63 83.67 -51.43 -1.18
N ASN A 64 83.55 -50.10 -1.34
CA ASN A 64 82.83 -49.28 -0.38
C ASN A 64 81.32 -49.55 -0.39
N GLU A 65 80.79 -50.06 0.73
CA GLU A 65 79.38 -50.39 0.85
C GLU A 65 78.44 -49.18 0.72
N LYS A 66 78.91 -47.96 1.06
CA LYS A 66 78.13 -46.74 0.84
C LYS A 66 77.92 -46.48 -0.64
N ILE A 67 78.90 -46.80 -1.49
CA ILE A 67 78.80 -46.65 -2.95
C ILE A 67 77.81 -47.66 -3.52
N LEU A 68 77.80 -48.90 -3.04
CA LEU A 68 76.78 -49.90 -3.41
C LEU A 68 75.37 -49.38 -3.09
N LYS A 69 75.14 -48.84 -1.89
CA LYS A 69 73.85 -48.21 -1.50
C LYS A 69 73.50 -47.02 -2.40
N GLN A 70 74.48 -46.19 -2.74
CA GLN A 70 74.30 -45.03 -3.62
C GLN A 70 73.91 -45.45 -5.05
N ALA A 71 74.56 -46.49 -5.58
CA ALA A 71 74.24 -47.07 -6.89
C ALA A 71 72.80 -47.63 -6.92
N ILE A 72 72.38 -48.38 -5.90
CA ILE A 72 70.99 -48.88 -5.77
C ILE A 72 69.97 -47.75 -5.73
N LYS A 73 70.28 -46.65 -5.02
CA LYS A 73 69.40 -45.46 -4.96
C LYS A 73 69.31 -44.77 -6.32
N ALA A 74 70.43 -44.65 -7.04
CA ALA A 74 70.48 -44.09 -8.39
C ALA A 74 69.84 -44.99 -9.45
N ASN A 75 69.70 -46.29 -9.16
CA ASN A 75 69.12 -47.29 -10.06
C ASN A 75 67.58 -47.26 -10.11
N ARG A 76 66.93 -46.46 -9.25
CA ARG A 76 65.46 -46.32 -9.22
C ARG A 76 64.98 -45.42 -10.37
N PRO A 77 63.84 -45.71 -11.02
CA PRO A 77 63.26 -44.82 -12.02
C PRO A 77 62.85 -43.48 -11.37
N PRO A 78 62.87 -42.35 -12.11
CA PRO A 78 62.33 -41.10 -11.60
C PRO A 78 60.84 -41.30 -11.25
N GLY A 79 60.49 -41.06 -9.98
CA GLY A 79 59.15 -41.30 -9.45
C GLY A 79 58.08 -40.35 -10.00
N ILE A 80 56.83 -40.80 -9.97
CA ILE A 80 55.60 -40.13 -10.45
C ILE A 80 55.38 -38.71 -9.85
N LEU A 81 56.04 -38.37 -8.74
CA LEU A 81 55.86 -37.11 -8.03
C LEU A 81 56.27 -35.85 -8.82
N THR A 82 57.20 -35.94 -9.77
CA THR A 82 57.61 -34.79 -10.60
C THR A 82 56.62 -34.48 -11.73
N LYS A 83 55.76 -35.43 -12.12
CA LYS A 83 54.65 -35.15 -13.06
C LYS A 83 53.45 -34.52 -12.36
N VAL A 84 53.22 -34.86 -11.08
CA VAL A 84 52.08 -34.35 -10.29
C VAL A 84 52.28 -32.90 -9.85
N THR A 85 53.51 -32.47 -9.58
CA THR A 85 53.82 -31.06 -9.24
C THR A 85 53.59 -30.11 -10.41
N PHE A 86 53.97 -30.51 -11.64
CA PHE A 86 53.62 -29.72 -12.83
C PHE A 86 52.11 -29.74 -13.11
N PHE A 87 51.42 -30.85 -12.89
CA PHE A 87 49.97 -30.92 -13.11
C PHE A 87 49.18 -30.09 -12.09
N LEU A 88 49.56 -30.10 -10.81
CA LEU A 88 48.95 -29.25 -9.77
C LEU A 88 49.28 -27.77 -9.96
N MET A 89 50.51 -27.43 -10.39
CA MET A 89 50.88 -26.06 -10.71
C MET A 89 50.19 -25.56 -11.99
N PHE A 90 49.95 -26.45 -12.96
CA PHE A 90 49.19 -26.15 -14.18
C PHE A 90 47.69 -25.98 -13.89
N ILE A 91 47.09 -26.82 -13.04
CA ILE A 91 45.70 -26.66 -12.60
C ILE A 91 45.53 -25.39 -11.74
N GLY A 92 46.47 -25.10 -10.83
CA GLY A 92 46.48 -23.86 -10.04
C GLY A 92 46.66 -22.61 -10.91
N SER A 93 47.54 -22.67 -11.92
CA SER A 93 47.71 -21.66 -12.96
C SER A 93 46.44 -21.45 -13.77
N CYS A 94 45.80 -22.53 -14.25
CA CYS A 94 44.55 -22.45 -14.99
C CYS A 94 43.42 -21.86 -14.14
N ALA A 95 43.32 -22.22 -12.86
CA ALA A 95 42.33 -21.63 -11.96
C ALA A 95 42.56 -20.13 -11.72
N GLY A 96 43.81 -19.71 -11.54
CA GLY A 96 44.20 -18.30 -11.40
C GLY A 96 43.97 -17.49 -12.68
N VAL A 97 44.25 -18.07 -13.85
CA VAL A 97 43.96 -17.46 -15.15
C VAL A 97 42.45 -17.37 -15.39
N VAL A 98 41.67 -18.42 -15.10
CA VAL A 98 40.20 -18.38 -15.19
C VAL A 98 39.61 -17.30 -14.28
N TRP A 99 40.16 -17.10 -13.07
CA TRP A 99 39.75 -16.03 -12.17
C TRP A 99 40.06 -14.62 -12.72
N LEU A 100 41.27 -14.40 -13.24
CA LEU A 100 41.68 -13.14 -13.89
C LEU A 100 40.85 -12.83 -15.16
N VAL A 101 40.55 -13.86 -15.94
CA VAL A 101 39.75 -13.80 -17.18
C VAL A 101 38.26 -13.56 -16.87
N ASN A 102 37.78 -13.99 -15.70
CA ASN A 102 36.41 -13.76 -15.23
C ASN A 102 36.23 -12.44 -14.46
N LEU A 103 37.25 -11.57 -14.38
CA LEU A 103 37.09 -10.24 -13.78
C LEU A 103 35.97 -9.44 -14.49
N PRO A 104 35.17 -8.64 -13.77
CA PRO A 104 34.06 -7.86 -14.33
C PRO A 104 34.56 -6.61 -15.06
N ASN A 105 35.53 -6.76 -15.97
CA ASN A 105 36.02 -5.69 -16.84
C ASN A 105 35.54 -5.92 -18.29
N PRO A 106 34.76 -4.99 -18.87
CA PRO A 106 34.16 -5.15 -20.20
C PRO A 106 35.20 -5.28 -21.33
N MET A 107 36.38 -4.64 -21.21
CA MET A 107 37.43 -4.71 -22.24
C MET A 107 38.11 -6.08 -22.28
N ILE A 108 38.36 -6.68 -21.12
CA ILE A 108 39.03 -7.98 -20.99
C ILE A 108 38.12 -9.08 -21.55
N ARG A 109 36.84 -9.08 -21.13
CA ARG A 109 35.85 -10.07 -21.61
C ARG A 109 35.53 -9.96 -23.09
N LYS A 110 35.58 -8.75 -23.68
CA LYS A 110 35.35 -8.57 -25.12
C LYS A 110 36.38 -9.29 -25.97
N SER A 111 37.63 -9.29 -25.53
CA SER A 111 38.71 -10.03 -26.18
C SER A 111 38.55 -11.54 -25.98
N ILE A 112 38.22 -11.99 -24.76
CA ILE A 112 38.03 -13.42 -24.45
C ILE A 112 36.85 -14.01 -25.22
N ALA A 113 35.73 -13.30 -25.32
CA ALA A 113 34.55 -13.75 -26.06
C ALA A 113 34.82 -13.96 -27.56
N LYS A 114 35.79 -13.22 -28.14
CA LYS A 114 36.20 -13.37 -29.55
C LYS A 114 37.25 -14.46 -29.76
N THR A 115 38.15 -14.65 -28.80
CA THR A 115 39.34 -15.49 -28.96
C THR A 115 39.20 -16.88 -28.32
N ALA A 116 38.50 -17.01 -27.20
CA ALA A 116 38.35 -18.25 -26.43
C ALA A 116 37.00 -18.31 -25.68
N PRO A 117 35.86 -18.43 -26.39
CA PRO A 117 34.52 -18.33 -25.79
C PRO A 117 34.21 -19.41 -24.74
N ILE A 118 34.87 -20.57 -24.83
CA ILE A 118 34.70 -21.70 -23.90
C ILE A 118 35.01 -21.31 -22.44
N LEU A 119 35.91 -20.35 -22.22
CA LEU A 119 36.30 -19.89 -20.89
C LEU A 119 35.20 -19.08 -20.17
N LEU A 120 34.17 -18.62 -20.90
CA LEU A 120 33.07 -17.82 -20.36
C LEU A 120 31.80 -18.66 -20.08
N ILE A 121 31.78 -19.95 -20.44
CA ILE A 121 30.62 -20.84 -20.28
C ILE A 121 30.09 -20.86 -18.83
N PRO A 122 30.92 -21.03 -17.77
CA PRO A 122 30.41 -21.04 -16.39
C PRO A 122 29.68 -19.75 -16.02
N THR A 123 30.19 -18.60 -16.46
CA THR A 123 29.59 -17.29 -16.21
C THR A 123 28.28 -17.12 -16.97
N TYR A 124 28.20 -17.60 -18.22
CA TYR A 124 26.96 -17.58 -18.98
C TYR A 124 25.90 -18.51 -18.39
N MET A 125 26.29 -19.68 -17.86
CA MET A 125 25.37 -20.58 -17.15
C MET A 125 24.81 -19.93 -15.89
N ASP A 126 25.64 -19.25 -15.10
CA ASP A 126 25.19 -18.52 -13.91
C ASP A 126 24.27 -17.34 -14.27
N MET A 127 24.58 -16.61 -15.34
CA MET A 127 23.71 -15.56 -15.87
C MET A 127 22.36 -16.09 -16.35
N ASP A 128 22.32 -17.21 -17.10
CA ASP A 128 21.08 -17.83 -17.56
C ASP A 128 20.24 -18.36 -16.39
N PHE A 129 20.87 -18.98 -15.40
CA PHE A 129 20.22 -19.42 -14.16
C PHE A 129 19.55 -18.25 -13.42
N ASN A 130 20.30 -17.16 -13.19
CA ASN A 130 19.74 -15.98 -12.53
C ASN A 130 18.69 -15.28 -13.39
N TYR A 131 18.85 -15.23 -14.72
CA TYR A 131 17.84 -14.66 -15.60
C TYR A 131 16.52 -15.45 -15.54
N ARG A 132 16.57 -16.76 -15.75
CA ARG A 132 15.38 -17.62 -15.68
C ARG A 132 14.75 -17.62 -14.28
N GLY A 133 15.59 -17.66 -13.24
CA GLY A 133 15.13 -17.58 -11.86
C GLY A 133 14.45 -16.25 -11.54
N ALA A 134 14.96 -15.14 -12.08
CA ALA A 134 14.32 -13.82 -11.97
C ALA A 134 12.97 -13.78 -12.67
N VAL A 135 12.88 -14.27 -13.92
CA VAL A 135 11.63 -14.29 -14.69
C VAL A 135 10.57 -15.17 -14.02
N ASP A 136 10.93 -16.38 -13.62
CA ASP A 136 10.02 -17.31 -12.94
C ASP A 136 9.53 -16.77 -11.59
N SER A 137 10.45 -16.28 -10.75
CA SER A 137 10.09 -15.70 -9.44
C SER A 137 9.25 -14.44 -9.59
N LEU A 138 9.56 -13.60 -10.58
CA LEU A 138 8.79 -12.39 -10.87
C LEU A 138 7.38 -12.73 -11.35
N GLY A 139 7.23 -13.70 -12.26
CA GLY A 139 5.91 -14.15 -12.73
C GLY A 139 5.05 -14.74 -11.60
N GLN A 140 5.64 -15.54 -10.71
CA GLN A 140 4.95 -16.04 -9.51
C GLN A 140 4.58 -14.91 -8.54
N ALA A 141 5.46 -13.92 -8.36
CA ALA A 141 5.17 -12.75 -7.52
C ALA A 141 4.02 -11.91 -8.08
N GLU A 142 4.01 -11.65 -9.39
CA GLU A 142 2.93 -10.93 -10.08
C GLU A 142 1.60 -11.67 -9.88
N GLN A 143 1.57 -12.99 -10.13
CA GLN A 143 0.36 -13.79 -9.95
C GLN A 143 -0.22 -13.71 -8.53
N LEU A 144 0.63 -13.65 -7.51
CA LEU A 144 0.21 -13.64 -6.10
C LEU A 144 -0.13 -12.24 -5.59
N LEU A 145 0.48 -11.18 -6.13
CA LEU A 145 0.38 -9.82 -5.60
C LEU A 145 -0.45 -8.85 -6.45
N ASP A 146 -0.74 -9.16 -7.72
CA ASP A 146 -1.58 -8.30 -8.54
C ASP A 146 -3.05 -8.33 -8.07
N ASN A 147 -3.53 -9.49 -7.58
CA ASN A 147 -4.86 -9.66 -6.99
C ASN A 147 -4.80 -10.70 -5.87
N PRO A 148 -4.19 -10.39 -4.71
CA PRO A 148 -4.08 -11.34 -3.61
C PRO A 148 -5.46 -11.70 -3.09
N THR A 149 -5.71 -12.98 -2.81
CA THR A 149 -7.00 -13.45 -2.25
C THR A 149 -6.91 -13.78 -0.77
N SER A 150 -5.69 -13.89 -0.25
CA SER A 150 -5.41 -14.27 1.13
C SER A 150 -4.13 -13.63 1.67
N ALA A 151 -3.97 -13.62 3.00
CA ALA A 151 -2.72 -13.23 3.65
C ALA A 151 -1.53 -14.13 3.22
N ALA A 152 -1.80 -15.41 2.94
CA ALA A 152 -0.78 -16.35 2.46
C ALA A 152 -0.27 -15.98 1.06
N ASP A 153 -1.13 -15.45 0.18
CA ASP A 153 -0.72 -14.97 -1.14
C ASP A 153 0.21 -13.76 -1.01
N ILE A 154 -0.10 -12.83 -0.09
CA ILE A 154 0.73 -11.64 0.18
C ILE A 154 2.11 -12.06 0.71
N GLU A 155 2.15 -13.00 1.66
CA GLU A 155 3.41 -13.48 2.24
C GLU A 155 4.27 -14.21 1.21
N ARG A 156 3.69 -15.21 0.54
CA ARG A 156 4.39 -15.99 -0.48
C ARG A 156 4.80 -15.13 -1.68
N GLY A 157 3.94 -14.19 -2.08
CA GLY A 157 4.23 -13.21 -3.12
C GLY A 157 5.42 -12.33 -2.74
N GLY A 158 5.44 -11.82 -1.50
CA GLY A 158 6.57 -11.05 -0.96
C GLY A 158 7.89 -11.84 -0.96
N GLU A 159 7.87 -13.12 -0.57
CA GLU A 159 9.05 -13.99 -0.68
C GLU A 159 9.53 -14.14 -2.12
N LYS A 160 8.60 -14.28 -3.07
CA LYS A 160 8.92 -14.38 -4.51
C LYS A 160 9.51 -13.10 -5.07
N VAL A 161 9.03 -11.93 -4.62
CA VAL A 161 9.65 -10.63 -4.94
C VAL A 161 11.10 -10.59 -4.44
N LEU A 162 11.38 -11.06 -3.22
CA LEU A 162 12.74 -11.11 -2.68
C LEU A 162 13.64 -12.08 -3.46
N GLN A 163 13.11 -13.23 -3.89
CA GLN A 163 13.82 -14.18 -4.75
C GLN A 163 14.13 -13.58 -6.12
N ALA A 164 13.15 -12.94 -6.77
CA ALA A 164 13.33 -12.23 -8.04
C ALA A 164 14.38 -11.11 -7.91
N LYS A 165 14.31 -10.32 -6.84
CA LYS A 165 15.31 -9.27 -6.53
C LYS A 165 16.71 -9.85 -6.42
N LYS A 166 16.89 -10.94 -5.66
CA LYS A 166 18.19 -11.60 -5.50
C LYS A 166 18.77 -12.06 -6.83
N HIS A 167 17.94 -12.67 -7.68
CA HIS A 167 18.36 -13.09 -9.01
C HIS A 167 18.75 -11.91 -9.91
N LEU A 168 17.96 -10.82 -9.92
CA LEU A 168 18.29 -9.59 -10.66
C LEU A 168 19.53 -8.86 -10.12
N ASP A 169 19.83 -8.97 -8.83
CA ASP A 169 21.03 -8.38 -8.21
C ASP A 169 22.31 -9.16 -8.57
N ASN A 170 22.19 -10.44 -8.92
CA ASN A 170 23.30 -11.27 -9.41
C ASN A 170 23.59 -11.10 -10.92
N LEU A 171 22.73 -10.40 -11.68
CA LEU A 171 22.94 -10.18 -13.10
C LEU A 171 23.97 -9.04 -13.33
N PRO A 172 25.01 -9.27 -14.16
CA PRO A 172 26.02 -8.25 -14.41
C PRO A 172 25.50 -7.12 -15.32
N VAL A 173 25.10 -6.00 -14.72
CA VAL A 173 24.49 -4.85 -15.44
C VAL A 173 25.37 -4.30 -16.59
N TRP A 174 26.69 -4.33 -16.41
CA TRP A 174 27.66 -3.81 -17.38
C TRP A 174 27.73 -4.63 -18.69
N SER A 175 27.25 -5.88 -18.72
CA SER A 175 27.26 -6.72 -19.92
C SER A 175 26.06 -6.49 -20.85
N LEU A 176 24.98 -5.87 -20.35
CA LEU A 176 23.69 -5.72 -21.05
C LEU A 176 23.74 -4.71 -22.21
N ASN A 177 24.64 -3.73 -22.18
CA ASN A 177 24.76 -2.70 -23.22
C ASN A 177 25.72 -3.08 -24.36
N HIS A 178 26.50 -4.16 -24.21
CA HIS A 178 27.61 -4.49 -25.12
C HIS A 178 27.43 -5.78 -25.93
N TYR A 179 26.38 -6.57 -25.67
CA TYR A 179 26.12 -7.84 -26.36
C TYR A 179 24.62 -8.15 -26.51
N PRO A 180 24.10 -8.16 -27.75
CA PRO A 180 23.15 -9.22 -28.09
C PRO A 180 23.31 -9.69 -29.54
N GLU A 181 24.06 -10.77 -29.74
CA GLU A 181 23.77 -11.75 -30.79
C GLU A 181 23.93 -13.13 -30.12
N ALA A 182 22.95 -14.01 -30.33
CA ALA A 182 22.72 -15.24 -29.56
C ALA A 182 24.01 -16.01 -29.21
N TYR A 183 24.10 -16.45 -27.95
CA TYR A 183 25.26 -17.22 -27.48
C TYR A 183 24.83 -18.65 -27.17
N CYS A 184 24.82 -19.56 -28.16
CA CYS A 184 25.53 -20.86 -28.12
C CYS A 184 25.55 -21.54 -29.50
N ASN A 185 26.63 -22.30 -29.73
CA ASN A 185 26.88 -23.13 -30.91
C ASN A 185 26.37 -24.58 -30.73
N TYR A 186 26.36 -25.34 -31.85
CA TYR A 186 26.00 -26.74 -32.18
C TYR A 186 24.89 -27.51 -31.43
N PHE A 187 24.53 -27.21 -30.18
CA PHE A 187 23.35 -27.79 -29.51
C PHE A 187 22.40 -26.75 -28.89
N GLY A 188 22.67 -25.45 -29.14
CA GLY A 188 21.73 -24.33 -29.03
C GLY A 188 21.75 -23.59 -27.69
N CYS A 189 21.67 -22.25 -27.78
CA CYS A 189 21.22 -21.34 -26.72
C CYS A 189 20.89 -19.99 -27.38
N ALA A 190 19.72 -19.46 -27.04
CA ALA A 190 19.30 -18.12 -27.43
C ALA A 190 19.07 -17.31 -26.16
N TRP A 191 19.89 -16.29 -25.98
CA TRP A 191 19.74 -15.31 -24.91
C TRP A 191 19.24 -14.00 -25.55
N ARG A 192 18.09 -13.52 -25.07
CA ARG A 192 17.51 -12.21 -25.41
C ARG A 192 17.08 -11.60 -24.09
N PHE A 193 18.02 -11.00 -23.39
CA PHE A 193 17.74 -10.17 -22.22
C PHE A 193 18.42 -8.82 -22.42
N SER A 194 17.64 -7.81 -22.73
CA SER A 194 18.12 -6.45 -22.99
C SER A 194 18.30 -5.66 -21.69
N PHE A 195 19.03 -4.54 -21.78
CA PHE A 195 19.08 -3.57 -20.68
C PHE A 195 17.66 -3.06 -20.32
N ASP A 196 16.80 -2.87 -21.32
CA ASP A 196 15.42 -2.40 -21.12
C ASP A 196 14.57 -3.43 -20.37
N GLU A 197 14.71 -4.73 -20.70
CA GLU A 197 14.02 -5.82 -20.00
C GLU A 197 14.50 -5.93 -18.54
N PHE A 198 15.80 -5.72 -18.30
CA PHE A 198 16.36 -5.67 -16.95
C PHE A 198 15.83 -4.50 -16.12
N GLU A 199 15.85 -3.29 -16.69
CA GLU A 199 15.33 -2.10 -16.03
C GLU A 199 13.84 -2.26 -15.72
N THR A 200 13.07 -2.79 -16.68
CA THR A 200 11.65 -3.10 -16.53
C THR A 200 11.42 -4.11 -15.40
N ALA A 201 12.19 -5.21 -15.37
CA ALA A 201 12.09 -6.22 -14.32
C ALA A 201 12.41 -5.63 -12.93
N ARG A 202 13.43 -4.77 -12.82
CA ARG A 202 13.74 -4.08 -11.55
C ARG A 202 12.65 -3.12 -11.09
N LYS A 203 12.09 -2.32 -12.01
CA LYS A 203 10.94 -1.44 -11.73
C LYS A 203 9.73 -2.24 -11.23
N LYS A 204 9.44 -3.38 -11.87
CA LYS A 204 8.38 -4.31 -11.45
C LYS A 204 8.63 -4.88 -10.05
N VAL A 205 9.84 -5.38 -9.77
CA VAL A 205 10.22 -5.87 -8.44
C VAL A 205 10.04 -4.78 -7.38
N ALA A 206 10.48 -3.55 -7.65
CA ALA A 206 10.31 -2.44 -6.71
C ALA A 206 8.82 -2.11 -6.45
N ARG A 207 7.99 -2.10 -7.50
CA ARG A 207 6.54 -1.93 -7.38
C ARG A 207 5.91 -3.05 -6.54
N LEU A 208 6.16 -4.32 -6.88
CA LEU A 208 5.58 -5.46 -6.18
C LEU A 208 6.05 -5.55 -4.72
N GLN A 209 7.29 -5.14 -4.45
CA GLN A 209 7.80 -5.03 -3.08
C GLN A 209 6.99 -4.01 -2.27
N ALA A 210 6.68 -2.85 -2.86
CA ALA A 210 5.84 -1.85 -2.23
C ALA A 210 4.41 -2.37 -2.00
N VAL A 211 3.82 -3.06 -2.99
CA VAL A 211 2.49 -3.68 -2.88
C VAL A 211 2.45 -4.72 -1.75
N ALA A 212 3.42 -5.64 -1.70
CA ALA A 212 3.51 -6.65 -0.64
C ALA A 212 3.67 -6.00 0.75
N PHE A 213 4.50 -4.97 0.85
CA PHE A 213 4.70 -4.24 2.11
C PHE A 213 3.43 -3.51 2.57
N GLN A 214 2.77 -2.79 1.68
CA GLN A 214 1.51 -2.08 1.98
C GLN A 214 0.42 -3.06 2.42
N ASN A 215 0.23 -4.15 1.66
CA ASN A 215 -0.76 -5.17 1.99
C ASN A 215 -0.46 -5.83 3.34
N LYS A 216 0.81 -6.20 3.60
CA LYS A 216 1.21 -6.80 4.88
C LYS A 216 0.96 -5.86 6.06
N ASN A 217 1.30 -4.59 5.93
CA ASN A 217 1.08 -3.60 6.99
C ASN A 217 -0.40 -3.30 7.23
N ALA A 218 -1.27 -3.47 6.22
CA ALA A 218 -2.69 -3.22 6.35
C ALA A 218 -3.46 -4.37 7.03
N LEU A 219 -2.87 -5.57 7.15
CA LEU A 219 -3.48 -6.70 7.86
C LEU A 219 -3.64 -6.45 9.36
N THR A 220 -2.66 -5.81 10.01
CA THR A 220 -2.71 -5.54 11.45
C THR A 220 -3.82 -4.54 11.82
N PRO A 221 -3.95 -3.36 11.17
CA PRO A 221 -5.09 -2.47 11.41
C PRO A 221 -6.46 -3.12 11.17
N LEU A 222 -6.56 -4.05 10.21
CA LEU A 222 -7.80 -4.80 9.99
C LEU A 222 -8.14 -5.68 11.20
N GLU A 223 -7.18 -6.45 11.70
CA GLU A 223 -7.36 -7.31 12.86
C GLU A 223 -7.68 -6.50 14.13
N ASP A 224 -6.95 -5.40 14.36
CA ASP A 224 -7.17 -4.51 15.49
C ASP A 224 -8.59 -3.89 15.45
N ALA A 225 -9.04 -3.42 14.28
CA ALA A 225 -10.38 -2.88 14.10
C ALA A 225 -11.46 -3.94 14.35
N GLU A 226 -11.25 -5.19 13.90
CA GLU A 226 -12.15 -6.31 14.17
C GLU A 226 -12.24 -6.65 15.67
N GLN A 227 -11.10 -6.70 16.37
CA GLN A 227 -11.08 -6.97 17.81
C GLN A 227 -11.76 -5.86 18.63
N LEU A 228 -11.49 -4.59 18.28
CA LEU A 228 -12.13 -3.44 18.93
C LEU A 228 -13.64 -3.44 18.70
N LEU A 229 -14.09 -3.77 17.49
CA LEU A 229 -15.50 -3.89 17.14
C LEU A 229 -16.19 -4.98 17.98
N LEU A 230 -15.58 -6.17 18.07
CA LEU A 230 -16.11 -7.28 18.86
C LEU A 230 -16.18 -6.96 20.34
N THR A 231 -15.15 -6.28 20.86
CA THR A 231 -15.11 -5.79 22.24
C THR A 231 -16.25 -4.83 22.52
N ALA A 232 -16.40 -3.79 21.70
CA ALA A 232 -17.46 -2.79 21.87
C ALA A 232 -18.87 -3.41 21.80
N LYS A 233 -19.10 -4.37 20.88
CA LYS A 233 -20.35 -5.13 20.82
C LYS A 233 -20.59 -5.97 22.09
N SER A 234 -19.54 -6.55 22.67
CA SER A 234 -19.64 -7.31 23.92
C SER A 234 -19.97 -6.42 25.11
N GLU A 235 -19.31 -5.27 25.21
CA GLU A 235 -19.55 -4.25 26.24
C GLU A 235 -20.98 -3.72 26.17
N TYR A 236 -21.48 -3.44 24.96
CA TYR A 236 -22.86 -3.02 24.74
C TYR A 236 -23.87 -4.07 25.26
N LYS A 237 -23.60 -5.36 25.05
CA LYS A 237 -24.46 -6.45 25.53
C LYS A 237 -24.42 -6.62 27.05
N ARG A 238 -23.27 -6.38 27.68
CA ARG A 238 -23.08 -6.50 29.15
C ARG A 238 -23.50 -5.26 29.92
N ALA A 239 -23.64 -4.11 29.24
CA ALA A 239 -24.01 -2.84 29.85
C ALA A 239 -25.34 -2.94 30.60
N THR A 240 -25.35 -2.50 31.86
CA THR A 240 -26.52 -2.57 32.74
C THR A 240 -27.35 -1.29 32.78
N ASN A 241 -26.81 -0.19 32.23
CA ASN A 241 -27.48 1.11 32.16
C ASN A 241 -27.24 1.80 30.82
N ILE A 242 -28.03 2.83 30.54
CA ILE A 242 -27.99 3.58 29.27
C ILE A 242 -26.63 4.25 29.03
N LYS A 243 -26.01 4.84 30.06
CA LYS A 243 -24.72 5.51 29.93
C LYS A 243 -23.61 4.56 29.46
N GLN A 244 -23.57 3.33 30.01
CA GLN A 244 -22.63 2.30 29.57
C GLN A 244 -22.91 1.85 28.14
N LYS A 245 -24.19 1.76 27.73
CA LYS A 245 -24.56 1.45 26.35
C LYS A 245 -24.10 2.54 25.38
N GLU A 246 -24.28 3.81 25.72
CA GLU A 246 -23.81 4.95 24.93
C GLU A 246 -22.28 4.92 24.77
N GLN A 247 -21.53 4.68 25.85
CA GLN A 247 -20.07 4.52 25.78
C GLN A 247 -19.63 3.37 24.87
N ALA A 248 -20.30 2.22 24.94
CA ALA A 248 -20.00 1.09 24.07
C ALA A 248 -20.35 1.38 22.60
N ILE A 249 -21.41 2.15 22.33
CA ILE A 249 -21.77 2.64 20.99
C ILE A 249 -20.69 3.59 20.44
N GLU A 250 -20.14 4.49 21.25
CA GLU A 250 -19.04 5.37 20.84
C GLU A 250 -17.78 4.57 20.50
N ALA A 251 -17.45 3.56 21.30
CA ALA A 251 -16.35 2.63 21.01
C ALA A 251 -16.60 1.82 19.72
N TRP A 252 -17.84 1.39 19.50
CA TRP A 252 -18.25 0.68 18.28
C TRP A 252 -18.10 1.58 17.05
N GLN A 253 -18.61 2.82 17.09
CA GLN A 253 -18.43 3.79 16.02
C GLN A 253 -16.95 4.05 15.73
N SER A 254 -16.14 4.17 16.77
CA SER A 254 -14.69 4.35 16.64
C SER A 254 -14.03 3.17 15.93
N ALA A 255 -14.42 1.93 16.27
CA ALA A 255 -13.93 0.73 15.57
C ALA A 255 -14.35 0.73 14.09
N ILE A 256 -15.58 1.12 13.76
CA ILE A 256 -16.03 1.28 12.36
C ILE A 256 -15.18 2.31 11.61
N ASN A 257 -14.82 3.42 12.24
CA ASN A 257 -13.97 4.44 11.61
C ASN A 257 -12.56 3.93 11.31
N LEU A 258 -12.03 3.00 12.11
CA LEU A 258 -10.71 2.39 11.86
C LEU A 258 -10.72 1.54 10.58
N PHE A 259 -11.81 0.83 10.28
CA PHE A 259 -11.94 0.11 9.00
C PHE A 259 -11.85 1.05 7.79
N GLU A 260 -12.37 2.28 7.90
CA GLU A 260 -12.35 3.27 6.83
C GLU A 260 -10.97 3.93 6.63
N GLN A 261 -10.07 3.80 7.60
CA GLN A 261 -8.70 4.33 7.53
C GLN A 261 -7.71 3.34 6.91
N ILE A 262 -8.13 2.10 6.63
CA ILE A 262 -7.29 1.09 6.00
C ILE A 262 -7.00 1.52 4.54
N PRO A 263 -5.73 1.48 4.09
CA PRO A 263 -5.36 1.92 2.74
C PRO A 263 -6.16 1.21 1.64
N ALA A 264 -6.81 1.98 0.76
CA ALA A 264 -7.82 1.50 -0.19
C ALA A 264 -7.29 0.50 -1.22
N GLU A 265 -5.99 0.55 -1.58
CA GLU A 265 -5.36 -0.34 -2.55
C GLU A 265 -4.93 -1.71 -1.98
N THR A 266 -5.43 -2.09 -0.79
CA THR A 266 -5.04 -3.34 -0.11
C THR A 266 -6.18 -4.34 -0.02
N LEU A 267 -5.83 -5.63 0.02
CA LEU A 267 -6.79 -6.72 0.30
C LEU A 267 -7.50 -6.51 1.64
N ALA A 268 -6.80 -5.93 2.62
CA ALA A 268 -7.38 -5.63 3.92
C ALA A 268 -8.54 -4.62 3.82
N ALA A 269 -8.40 -3.59 2.98
CA ALA A 269 -9.48 -2.63 2.74
C ALA A 269 -10.66 -3.25 1.98
N GLU A 270 -10.41 -4.13 1.01
CA GLU A 270 -11.49 -4.86 0.31
C GLU A 270 -12.29 -5.72 1.29
N ASN A 271 -11.59 -6.49 2.14
CA ASN A 271 -12.21 -7.28 3.20
C ASN A 271 -12.98 -6.43 4.20
N ALA A 272 -12.43 -5.28 4.59
CA ALA A 272 -13.10 -4.31 5.46
C ALA A 272 -14.40 -3.80 4.83
N GLN A 273 -14.34 -3.35 3.57
CA GLN A 273 -15.50 -2.81 2.84
C GLN A 273 -16.63 -3.82 2.70
N ALA A 274 -16.29 -5.09 2.42
CA ALA A 274 -17.27 -6.17 2.36
C ALA A 274 -18.07 -6.34 3.67
N LYS A 275 -17.44 -6.05 4.82
CA LYS A 275 -18.04 -6.16 6.16
C LYS A 275 -18.66 -4.87 6.69
N LEU A 276 -18.28 -3.70 6.16
CA LEU A 276 -18.70 -2.39 6.69
C LEU A 276 -20.21 -2.17 6.64
N LYS A 277 -20.89 -2.58 5.56
CA LYS A 277 -22.33 -2.36 5.40
C LYS A 277 -23.16 -2.99 6.55
N PRO A 278 -23.05 -4.30 6.85
CA PRO A 278 -23.78 -4.87 7.98
C PRO A 278 -23.35 -4.27 9.32
N TYR A 279 -22.06 -3.94 9.52
CA TYR A 279 -21.61 -3.33 10.77
C TYR A 279 -22.19 -1.95 11.04
N LYS A 280 -22.32 -1.11 10.00
CA LYS A 280 -22.99 0.20 10.10
C LYS A 280 -24.47 0.04 10.41
N GLN A 281 -25.15 -0.92 9.78
CA GLN A 281 -26.56 -1.20 10.07
C GLN A 281 -26.76 -1.63 11.53
N GLU A 282 -25.96 -2.59 12.01
CA GLU A 282 -26.04 -3.04 13.40
C GLU A 282 -25.76 -1.91 14.41
N LEU A 283 -24.85 -0.98 14.11
CA LEU A 283 -24.60 0.19 14.95
C LEU A 283 -25.82 1.10 15.01
N ILE A 284 -26.43 1.42 13.86
CA ILE A 284 -27.63 2.26 13.78
C ILE A 284 -28.79 1.63 14.57
N ASP A 285 -28.94 0.31 14.49
CA ASP A 285 -29.95 -0.43 15.24
C ASP A 285 -29.69 -0.36 16.75
N ALA A 286 -28.42 -0.52 17.18
CA ALA A 286 -28.03 -0.40 18.58
C ALA A 286 -28.24 1.02 19.14
N GLN A 287 -27.88 2.04 18.38
CA GLN A 287 -28.13 3.45 18.69
C GLN A 287 -29.62 3.71 18.89
N THR A 288 -30.43 3.31 17.92
CA THR A 288 -31.89 3.53 17.95
C THR A 288 -32.53 2.79 19.13
N ALA A 289 -32.14 1.54 19.37
CA ALA A 289 -32.62 0.77 20.51
C ALA A 289 -32.28 1.45 21.84
N THR A 290 -31.09 2.05 21.94
CA THR A 290 -30.64 2.76 23.15
C THR A 290 -31.40 4.06 23.37
N LEU A 291 -31.67 4.83 22.31
CA LEU A 291 -32.49 6.05 22.38
C LEU A 291 -33.92 5.75 22.84
N ILE A 292 -34.55 4.71 22.29
CA ILE A 292 -35.90 4.27 22.70
C ILE A 292 -35.88 3.83 24.18
N ALA A 293 -34.91 3.02 24.59
CA ALA A 293 -34.80 2.55 25.97
C ALA A 293 -34.56 3.71 26.95
N ALA A 294 -33.73 4.69 26.58
CA ALA A 294 -33.50 5.90 27.36
C ALA A 294 -34.78 6.71 27.55
N ALA A 295 -35.53 6.93 26.45
CA ALA A 295 -36.80 7.64 26.49
C ALA A 295 -37.85 6.93 27.37
N GLN A 296 -37.92 5.59 27.29
CA GLN A 296 -38.79 4.80 28.17
C GLN A 296 -38.38 4.94 29.64
N GLN A 297 -37.09 4.93 29.95
CA GLN A 297 -36.60 5.11 31.31
C GLN A 297 -36.99 6.48 31.88
N PHE A 298 -36.79 7.54 31.09
CA PHE A 298 -37.21 8.89 31.44
C PHE A 298 -38.73 9.00 31.66
N ASP A 299 -39.55 8.38 30.79
CA ASP A 299 -41.01 8.37 30.94
C ASP A 299 -41.46 7.67 32.23
N ILE A 300 -40.85 6.53 32.56
CA ILE A 300 -41.14 5.80 33.81
C ILE A 300 -40.74 6.62 35.04
N GLU A 301 -39.57 7.25 35.01
CA GLU A 301 -39.09 8.07 36.12
C GLU A 301 -39.95 9.33 36.31
N ALA A 302 -40.31 9.99 35.21
CA ALA A 302 -41.22 11.13 35.21
C ALA A 302 -42.58 10.78 35.81
N GLN A 303 -43.19 9.66 35.43
CA GLN A 303 -44.46 9.21 36.00
C GLN A 303 -44.39 8.95 37.51
N LYS A 304 -43.27 8.39 38.00
CA LYS A 304 -43.06 8.14 39.43
C LYS A 304 -42.97 9.44 40.23
N ILE A 305 -42.31 10.46 39.68
CA ILE A 305 -42.06 11.72 40.40
C ILE A 305 -43.17 12.76 40.20
N GLN A 306 -43.94 12.66 39.10
CA GLN A 306 -45.03 13.58 38.74
C GLN A 306 -45.94 13.98 39.92
N PRO A 307 -46.44 13.06 40.77
CA PRO A 307 -47.36 13.43 41.86
C PRO A 307 -46.71 14.33 42.92
N LYS A 308 -45.38 14.29 43.06
CA LYS A 308 -44.63 15.02 44.09
C LYS A 308 -43.92 16.26 43.52
N GLN A 309 -43.41 16.16 42.29
CA GLN A 309 -42.63 17.21 41.63
C GLN A 309 -43.00 17.27 40.13
N PRO A 310 -44.09 17.96 39.77
CA PRO A 310 -44.59 17.99 38.40
C PRO A 310 -43.63 18.70 37.43
N GLN A 311 -42.89 19.71 37.90
CA GLN A 311 -41.88 20.40 37.09
C GLN A 311 -40.70 19.48 36.74
N THR A 312 -40.16 18.75 37.72
CA THR A 312 -39.10 17.74 37.49
C THR A 312 -39.56 16.62 36.56
N ALA A 313 -40.82 16.19 36.66
CA ALA A 313 -41.39 15.22 35.73
C ALA A 313 -41.48 15.77 34.29
N SER A 314 -41.85 17.04 34.13
CA SER A 314 -41.88 17.72 32.83
C SER A 314 -40.50 17.76 32.17
N GLU A 315 -39.44 18.07 32.93
CA GLU A 315 -38.06 18.05 32.44
C GLU A 315 -37.64 16.66 31.95
N LEU A 316 -37.99 15.59 32.68
CA LEU A 316 -37.71 14.21 32.28
C LEU A 316 -38.47 13.81 31.01
N TRP A 317 -39.74 14.19 30.86
CA TRP A 317 -40.47 13.96 29.61
C TRP A 317 -39.92 14.76 28.44
N GLN A 318 -39.42 15.98 28.67
CA GLN A 318 -38.73 16.75 27.63
C GLN A 318 -37.44 16.04 27.19
N GLN A 319 -36.67 15.46 28.12
CA GLN A 319 -35.51 14.63 27.79
C GLN A 319 -35.90 13.40 26.97
N ALA A 320 -36.99 12.71 27.33
CA ALA A 320 -37.52 11.58 26.56
C ALA A 320 -37.90 11.99 25.12
N ILE A 321 -38.58 13.14 24.96
CA ILE A 321 -38.95 13.69 23.65
C ILE A 321 -37.71 13.97 22.81
N ASN A 322 -36.68 14.60 23.40
CA ASN A 322 -35.44 14.91 22.70
C ASN A 322 -34.77 13.62 22.17
N ARG A 323 -34.65 12.58 23.00
CA ARG A 323 -34.07 11.28 22.58
C ARG A 323 -34.85 10.62 21.43
N LEU A 324 -36.18 10.73 21.44
CA LEU A 324 -37.01 10.15 20.37
C LEU A 324 -36.93 10.93 19.06
N ASN A 325 -36.74 12.26 19.13
CA ASN A 325 -36.58 13.11 17.96
C ASN A 325 -35.21 12.93 17.26
N GLU A 326 -34.21 12.37 17.95
CA GLU A 326 -32.91 12.01 17.36
C GLU A 326 -33.01 10.81 16.38
N ILE A 327 -34.10 10.04 16.42
CA ILE A 327 -34.25 8.82 15.61
C ILE A 327 -34.63 9.19 14.16
N PRO A 328 -33.82 8.81 13.15
CA PRO A 328 -34.10 9.09 11.74
C PRO A 328 -35.37 8.42 11.22
N LYS A 329 -36.05 9.06 10.26
CA LYS A 329 -37.30 8.58 9.65
C LYS A 329 -37.11 7.26 8.89
N GLU A 330 -35.90 7.04 8.39
CA GLU A 330 -35.51 5.88 7.61
C GLU A 330 -35.27 4.63 8.48
N ASN A 331 -35.22 4.78 9.82
CA ASN A 331 -34.98 3.66 10.70
C ASN A 331 -36.20 2.72 10.78
N PRO A 332 -36.04 1.39 10.70
CA PRO A 332 -37.15 0.43 10.82
C PRO A 332 -37.99 0.57 12.10
N ARG A 333 -37.40 1.07 13.19
CA ARG A 333 -38.08 1.29 14.49
C ARG A 333 -38.62 2.72 14.66
N PHE A 334 -38.61 3.55 13.62
CA PHE A 334 -39.12 4.91 13.68
C PHE A 334 -40.61 4.96 14.09
N LEU A 335 -41.44 4.01 13.64
CA LEU A 335 -42.85 3.95 14.01
C LEU A 335 -43.06 3.69 15.51
N GLU A 336 -42.25 2.79 16.09
CA GLU A 336 -42.25 2.52 17.53
C GLU A 336 -41.88 3.77 18.32
N ALA A 337 -40.83 4.48 17.88
CA ALA A 337 -40.41 5.75 18.47
C ALA A 337 -41.50 6.83 18.39
N GLN A 338 -42.21 6.94 17.26
CA GLN A 338 -43.31 7.89 17.07
C GLN A 338 -44.51 7.59 17.98
N GLN A 339 -44.86 6.31 18.15
CA GLN A 339 -45.93 5.92 19.08
C GLN A 339 -45.58 6.29 20.53
N LEU A 340 -44.35 6.01 20.95
CA LEU A 340 -43.87 6.40 22.28
C LEU A 340 -43.85 7.93 22.43
N LEU A 341 -43.36 8.65 21.41
CA LEU A 341 -43.31 10.11 21.38
C LEU A 341 -44.71 10.72 21.55
N ALA A 342 -45.70 10.23 20.80
CA ALA A 342 -47.08 10.70 20.94
C ALA A 342 -47.60 10.49 22.37
N SER A 343 -47.32 9.34 22.98
CA SER A 343 -47.74 9.05 24.36
C SER A 343 -47.08 9.98 25.39
N VAL A 344 -45.78 10.26 25.24
CA VAL A 344 -45.01 11.14 26.13
C VAL A 344 -45.45 12.59 25.95
N GLN A 345 -45.70 13.03 24.71
CA GLN A 345 -46.20 14.37 24.43
C GLN A 345 -47.56 14.64 25.07
N VAL A 346 -48.46 13.65 25.11
CA VAL A 346 -49.75 13.81 25.82
C VAL A 346 -49.51 14.02 27.31
N LYS A 347 -48.65 13.21 27.95
CA LYS A 347 -48.31 13.34 29.38
C LYS A 347 -47.64 14.68 29.71
N TYR A 348 -46.72 15.12 28.84
CA TYR A 348 -46.09 16.43 28.94
C TYR A 348 -47.13 17.56 28.89
N ARG A 349 -48.08 17.50 27.95
CA ARG A 349 -49.17 18.49 27.82
C ARG A 349 -50.13 18.49 29.02
N THR A 350 -50.37 17.37 29.68
CA THR A 350 -51.32 17.32 30.82
C THR A 350 -50.78 17.95 32.10
N ILE A 351 -49.45 17.99 32.31
CA ILE A 351 -48.83 18.78 33.39
C ILE A 351 -48.88 20.29 33.08
N ASP A 352 -48.93 20.68 31.80
CA ASP A 352 -48.90 22.07 31.33
C ASP A 352 -50.28 22.77 31.24
N ASN A 353 -51.34 22.19 31.84
CA ASN A 353 -52.70 22.75 31.86
C ASN A 353 -52.88 24.02 32.74
N SER A 354 -51.83 24.84 32.86
CA SER A 354 -51.88 26.26 33.23
C SER A 354 -51.93 27.18 31.98
N GLY A 355 -52.35 26.61 30.83
CA GLY A 355 -51.65 26.70 29.54
C GLY A 355 -51.82 27.93 28.64
N SER A 356 -52.73 28.88 28.91
CA SER A 356 -52.92 30.02 28.00
C SER A 356 -51.68 30.92 27.92
N ASN A 357 -50.99 31.11 29.05
CA ASN A 357 -49.80 31.97 29.11
C ASN A 357 -48.59 31.35 28.40
N ASN A 358 -48.46 30.02 28.39
CA ASN A 358 -47.31 29.34 27.79
C ASN A 358 -47.37 29.35 26.25
N TYR A 359 -48.56 29.17 25.66
CA TYR A 359 -48.73 29.33 24.21
C TYR A 359 -48.49 30.76 23.74
N ILE A 360 -48.95 31.76 24.50
CA ILE A 360 -48.70 33.17 24.19
C ILE A 360 -47.21 33.50 24.28
N GLU A 361 -46.51 33.02 25.31
CA GLU A 361 -45.08 33.30 25.48
C GLU A 361 -44.23 32.58 24.42
N ALA A 362 -44.54 31.31 24.11
CA ALA A 362 -43.90 30.58 23.01
C ALA A 362 -44.10 31.29 21.65
N ALA A 363 -45.32 31.78 21.38
CA ALA A 363 -45.60 32.56 20.18
C ALA A 363 -44.80 33.87 20.13
N LYS A 364 -44.65 34.56 21.26
CA LYS A 364 -43.82 35.77 21.37
C LYS A 364 -42.35 35.46 21.08
N GLN A 365 -41.82 34.34 21.53
CA GLN A 365 -40.43 33.94 21.22
C GLN A 365 -40.21 33.72 19.72
N TYR A 366 -41.09 32.98 19.04
CA TYR A 366 -41.03 32.80 17.58
C TYR A 366 -41.11 34.14 16.84
N ALA A 367 -42.00 35.03 17.28
CA ALA A 367 -42.14 36.38 16.72
C ALA A 367 -40.90 37.25 16.93
N ILE A 368 -40.24 37.18 18.09
CA ILE A 368 -38.98 37.91 18.37
C ILE A 368 -37.88 37.42 17.43
N VAL A 369 -37.74 36.11 17.27
CA VAL A 369 -36.75 35.52 16.35
C VAL A 369 -37.01 35.98 14.92
N ALA A 370 -38.27 35.89 14.46
CA ALA A 370 -38.65 36.32 13.13
C ALA A 370 -38.38 37.82 12.91
N ALA A 371 -38.76 38.67 13.86
CA ALA A 371 -38.54 40.12 13.81
C ALA A 371 -37.06 40.47 13.78
N LYS A 372 -36.24 39.83 14.63
CA LYS A 372 -34.78 40.04 14.65
C LYS A 372 -34.12 39.58 13.36
N ALA A 373 -34.50 38.42 12.84
CA ALA A 373 -33.98 37.89 11.58
C ALA A 373 -34.37 38.75 10.36
N SER A 374 -35.50 39.47 10.45
CA SER A 374 -35.98 40.39 9.41
C SER A 374 -35.20 41.71 9.33
N GLN A 375 -34.41 42.05 10.36
CA GLN A 375 -33.66 43.31 10.39
C GLN A 375 -32.58 43.35 9.32
N ASN A 376 -32.23 44.57 8.89
CA ASN A 376 -31.15 44.84 7.92
C ASN A 376 -31.32 44.11 6.56
N PRO A 377 -32.47 44.27 5.86
CA PRO A 377 -32.62 43.79 4.48
C PRO A 377 -31.67 44.54 3.51
N PRO A 378 -31.40 44.01 2.30
CA PRO A 378 -32.01 42.82 1.69
C PRO A 378 -31.48 41.50 2.25
N HIS A 379 -32.32 40.46 2.19
CA HIS A 379 -31.96 39.08 2.52
C HIS A 379 -32.33 38.18 1.34
N PRO A 380 -31.62 37.06 1.11
CA PRO A 380 -31.98 36.13 0.05
C PRO A 380 -33.34 35.46 0.32
N ALA A 381 -33.96 34.93 -0.73
CA ALA A 381 -35.32 34.39 -0.69
C ALA A 381 -35.50 33.24 0.33
N ASP A 382 -34.51 32.35 0.43
CA ASP A 382 -34.47 31.25 1.41
C ASP A 382 -34.49 31.76 2.85
N LYS A 383 -33.78 32.85 3.14
CA LYS A 383 -33.81 33.47 4.46
C LYS A 383 -35.18 34.09 4.77
N TRP A 384 -35.84 34.71 3.79
CA TRP A 384 -37.21 35.19 3.99
C TRP A 384 -38.21 34.05 4.20
N GLU A 385 -38.01 32.90 3.55
CA GLU A 385 -38.81 31.69 3.77
C GLU A 385 -38.70 31.21 5.22
N GLN A 386 -37.47 31.08 5.74
CA GLN A 386 -37.23 30.70 7.13
C GLN A 386 -37.89 31.68 8.11
N ILE A 387 -37.83 32.99 7.82
CA ILE A 387 -38.51 34.00 8.65
C ILE A 387 -40.03 33.83 8.60
N ALA A 388 -40.59 33.52 7.41
CA ALA A 388 -42.02 33.25 7.26
C ALA A 388 -42.46 32.02 8.06
N GLU A 389 -41.64 30.97 8.11
CA GLU A 389 -41.90 29.79 8.95
C GLU A 389 -41.96 30.15 10.44
N GLN A 390 -41.06 31.01 10.94
CA GLN A 390 -41.10 31.45 12.33
C GLN A 390 -42.40 32.20 12.66
N TRP A 391 -42.85 33.10 11.78
CA TRP A 391 -44.16 33.78 11.94
C TRP A 391 -45.34 32.79 11.90
N ASN A 392 -45.29 31.79 11.01
CA ASN A 392 -46.33 30.76 10.96
C ASN A 392 -46.34 29.92 12.24
N ASN A 393 -45.18 29.50 12.76
CA ASN A 393 -45.06 28.77 14.02
C ASN A 393 -45.63 29.57 15.19
N ALA A 394 -45.35 30.88 15.25
CA ALA A 394 -45.95 31.77 16.25
C ALA A 394 -47.49 31.75 16.19
N ILE A 395 -48.06 31.84 14.99
CA ILE A 395 -49.52 31.80 14.77
C ILE A 395 -50.09 30.43 15.19
N GLN A 396 -49.41 29.33 14.88
CA GLN A 396 -49.89 27.98 15.24
C GLN A 396 -49.91 27.78 16.76
N GLN A 397 -48.93 28.31 17.50
CA GLN A 397 -48.97 28.26 18.97
C GLN A 397 -50.21 28.97 19.53
N LEU A 398 -50.53 30.17 19.01
CA LEU A 398 -51.69 30.93 19.46
C LEU A 398 -53.04 30.29 19.10
N LYS A 399 -53.10 29.51 18.03
CA LYS A 399 -54.32 28.77 17.62
C LYS A 399 -54.67 27.62 18.54
N ASN A 400 -53.75 27.17 19.39
CA ASN A 400 -54.00 26.09 20.35
C ASN A 400 -54.77 26.55 21.59
N ILE A 401 -54.98 27.85 21.77
CA ILE A 401 -55.69 28.44 22.91
C ILE A 401 -57.20 28.35 22.66
N ASP A 402 -57.93 27.66 23.55
CA ASP A 402 -59.39 27.48 23.43
C ASP A 402 -60.15 28.80 23.67
N VAL A 403 -61.33 28.95 23.05
CA VAL A 403 -62.20 30.13 23.19
C VAL A 403 -62.61 30.44 24.63
N LYS A 404 -62.60 29.45 25.52
CA LYS A 404 -62.96 29.59 26.94
C LYS A 404 -61.79 30.02 27.82
N GLU A 405 -60.56 30.00 27.30
CA GLU A 405 -59.36 30.34 28.05
C GLU A 405 -59.19 31.86 28.20
N ALA A 406 -58.70 32.29 29.37
CA ALA A 406 -58.53 33.72 29.69
C ALA A 406 -57.61 34.45 28.69
N GLY A 407 -56.63 33.75 28.11
CA GLY A 407 -55.70 34.29 27.11
C GLY A 407 -56.24 34.38 25.69
N TYR A 408 -57.44 33.86 25.39
CA TYR A 408 -57.96 33.77 24.02
C TYR A 408 -58.02 35.12 23.30
N VAL A 409 -58.49 36.17 23.99
CA VAL A 409 -58.62 37.52 23.40
C VAL A 409 -57.24 38.11 23.06
N GLU A 410 -56.23 37.92 23.90
CA GLU A 410 -54.86 38.34 23.61
C GLU A 410 -54.30 37.56 22.42
N ALA A 411 -54.54 36.24 22.39
CA ALA A 411 -54.08 35.37 21.30
C ALA A 411 -54.65 35.80 19.94
N GLN A 412 -55.95 36.11 19.86
CA GLN A 412 -56.57 36.57 18.60
C GLN A 412 -55.97 37.90 18.11
N LYS A 413 -55.65 38.84 19.03
CA LYS A 413 -54.96 40.09 18.67
C LYS A 413 -53.58 39.82 18.08
N LEU A 414 -52.80 38.95 18.72
CA LEU A 414 -51.46 38.59 18.26
C LEU A 414 -51.50 37.82 16.93
N ILE A 415 -52.47 36.92 16.72
CA ILE A 415 -52.67 36.22 15.44
C ILE A 415 -52.85 37.23 14.31
N ALA A 416 -53.74 38.22 14.48
CA ALA A 416 -53.98 39.23 13.45
C ALA A 416 -52.70 40.01 13.12
N GLN A 417 -51.95 40.44 14.15
CA GLN A 417 -50.67 41.14 13.97
C GLN A 417 -49.64 40.26 13.23
N TYR A 418 -49.50 39.00 13.64
CA TYR A 418 -48.51 38.09 13.06
C TYR A 418 -48.86 37.68 11.64
N GLN A 419 -50.15 37.60 11.30
CA GLN A 419 -50.61 37.38 9.93
C GLN A 419 -50.23 38.56 9.02
N THR A 420 -50.36 39.81 9.49
CA THR A 420 -49.90 40.99 8.74
C THR A 420 -48.38 40.96 8.51
N ASN A 421 -47.61 40.61 9.54
CA ASN A 421 -46.16 40.47 9.44
C ASN A 421 -45.77 39.36 8.44
N LEU A 422 -46.40 38.18 8.55
CA LEU A 422 -46.19 37.06 7.64
C LEU A 422 -46.45 37.46 6.19
N GLY A 423 -47.57 38.13 5.89
CA GLY A 423 -47.89 38.58 4.54
C GLY A 423 -46.84 39.56 3.98
N THR A 424 -46.26 40.40 4.83
CA THR A 424 -45.15 41.30 4.46
C THR A 424 -43.89 40.50 4.12
N ILE A 425 -43.53 39.52 4.93
CA ILE A 425 -42.37 38.66 4.71
C ILE A 425 -42.52 37.80 3.44
N GLN A 426 -43.70 37.21 3.23
CA GLN A 426 -44.00 36.45 2.01
C GLN A 426 -43.91 37.31 0.74
N SER A 427 -44.33 38.58 0.83
CA SER A 427 -44.16 39.52 -0.28
C SER A 427 -42.69 39.81 -0.57
N ARG A 428 -41.85 39.97 0.48
CA ARG A 428 -40.39 40.15 0.32
C ARG A 428 -39.72 38.91 -0.27
N GLN A 429 -40.07 37.72 0.22
CA GLN A 429 -39.60 36.45 -0.34
C GLN A 429 -39.91 36.37 -1.84
N ARG A 430 -41.15 36.71 -2.23
CA ARG A 430 -41.56 36.70 -3.64
C ARG A 430 -40.72 37.68 -4.46
N TYR A 431 -40.54 38.91 -3.99
CA TYR A 431 -39.74 39.91 -4.71
C TYR A 431 -38.29 39.47 -4.89
N GLU A 432 -37.68 38.81 -3.90
CA GLU A 432 -36.32 38.25 -4.03
C GLU A 432 -36.27 37.09 -5.03
N SER A 433 -37.23 36.17 -4.98
CA SER A 433 -37.30 35.06 -5.93
C SER A 433 -37.48 35.55 -7.37
N GLU A 434 -38.38 36.50 -7.60
CA GLU A 434 -38.59 37.13 -8.90
C GLU A 434 -37.33 37.88 -9.37
N ALA A 435 -36.73 38.69 -8.49
CA ALA A 435 -35.53 39.46 -8.79
C ALA A 435 -34.34 38.56 -9.18
N LYS A 436 -34.17 37.44 -8.48
CA LYS A 436 -33.15 36.43 -8.80
C LYS A 436 -33.40 35.80 -10.17
N GLN A 437 -34.64 35.38 -10.46
CA GLN A 437 -35.00 34.80 -11.76
C GLN A 437 -34.77 35.77 -12.92
N ILE A 438 -35.15 37.04 -12.75
CA ILE A 438 -34.95 38.09 -13.76
C ILE A 438 -33.44 38.32 -13.99
N LEU A 439 -32.64 38.42 -12.92
CA LEU A 439 -31.20 38.63 -13.04
C LEU A 439 -30.50 37.43 -13.72
N GLU A 440 -30.89 36.20 -13.38
CA GLU A 440 -30.37 35.00 -14.03
C GLU A 440 -30.75 34.94 -15.53
N ALA A 441 -31.98 35.34 -15.88
CA ALA A 441 -32.40 35.44 -17.28
C ALA A 441 -31.59 36.50 -18.04
N ALA A 442 -31.45 37.69 -17.46
CA ALA A 442 -30.64 38.78 -18.00
C ALA A 442 -29.18 38.34 -18.22
N ASN A 443 -28.59 37.62 -17.25
CA ASN A 443 -27.22 37.10 -17.39
C ASN A 443 -27.09 36.04 -18.49
N ARG A 444 -28.11 35.21 -18.73
CA ARG A 444 -28.14 34.29 -19.88
C ARG A 444 -28.21 35.04 -21.21
N ASP A 445 -29.05 36.08 -21.29
CA ASP A 445 -29.16 36.92 -22.49
C ASP A 445 -27.85 37.66 -22.78
N ILE A 446 -27.19 38.23 -21.75
CA ILE A 446 -25.87 38.85 -21.86
C ILE A 446 -24.84 37.84 -22.39
N LYS A 447 -24.81 36.62 -21.84
CA LYS A 447 -23.88 35.58 -22.28
C LYS A 447 -24.11 35.20 -23.76
N ARG A 448 -25.38 35.10 -24.19
CA ARG A 448 -25.72 34.88 -25.60
C ARG A 448 -25.17 36.00 -26.49
N LEU A 449 -25.40 37.25 -26.10
CA LEU A 449 -24.93 38.43 -26.85
C LEU A 449 -23.40 38.51 -26.95
N ILE A 450 -22.67 38.02 -25.93
CA ILE A 450 -21.19 37.96 -25.96
C ILE A 450 -20.69 36.88 -26.93
N ILE A 451 -21.36 35.73 -26.98
CA ILE A 451 -20.94 34.58 -27.80
C ILE A 451 -21.31 34.79 -29.27
N SER A 452 -22.51 35.29 -29.55
CA SER A 452 -23.02 35.50 -30.91
C SER A 452 -23.88 36.76 -31.00
N ALA A 453 -23.23 37.91 -31.12
CA ALA A 453 -23.95 39.17 -31.32
C ALA A 453 -24.61 39.20 -32.73
N PRO A 454 -25.86 39.70 -32.85
CA PRO A 454 -26.48 39.97 -34.14
C PRO A 454 -25.61 40.87 -35.03
N SER A 455 -25.46 40.50 -36.30
CA SER A 455 -24.75 41.32 -37.29
C SER A 455 -25.53 42.58 -37.68
N ASP A 456 -26.86 42.57 -37.55
CA ASP A 456 -27.70 43.75 -37.73
C ASP A 456 -27.67 44.63 -36.47
N THR A 457 -27.28 45.90 -36.66
CA THR A 457 -27.17 46.89 -35.60
C THR A 457 -28.53 47.22 -34.97
N GLN A 458 -29.63 47.24 -35.74
CA GLN A 458 -30.96 47.53 -35.20
C GLN A 458 -31.44 46.39 -34.31
N GLN A 459 -31.24 45.14 -34.75
CA GLN A 459 -31.54 43.97 -33.95
C GLN A 459 -30.71 43.92 -32.66
N PHE A 460 -29.40 44.20 -32.71
CA PHE A 460 -28.56 44.29 -31.52
C PHE A 460 -29.09 45.35 -30.53
N LYS A 461 -29.46 46.55 -31.02
CA LYS A 461 -30.03 47.60 -30.17
C LYS A 461 -31.36 47.18 -29.55
N ALA A 462 -32.23 46.46 -30.27
CA ALA A 462 -33.49 45.96 -29.73
C ALA A 462 -33.26 44.97 -28.57
N GLU A 463 -32.35 44.01 -28.73
CA GLU A 463 -32.02 43.04 -27.67
C GLU A 463 -31.44 43.72 -26.42
N ILE A 464 -30.65 44.78 -26.58
CA ILE A 464 -30.15 45.58 -25.45
C ILE A 464 -31.28 46.37 -24.77
N HIS A 465 -32.26 46.90 -25.51
CA HIS A 465 -33.43 47.55 -24.91
C HIS A 465 -34.28 46.54 -24.12
N ASP A 466 -34.46 45.32 -24.62
CA ASP A 466 -35.18 44.26 -23.90
C ASP A 466 -34.49 43.90 -22.59
N LEU A 467 -33.15 43.75 -22.61
CA LEU A 467 -32.35 43.53 -21.41
C LEU A 467 -32.51 44.68 -20.40
N ILE A 468 -32.47 45.94 -20.86
CA ILE A 468 -32.71 47.12 -20.02
C ILE A 468 -34.10 47.08 -19.39
N ASN A 469 -35.13 46.71 -20.16
CA ASN A 469 -36.50 46.63 -19.67
C ASN A 469 -36.66 45.52 -18.62
N GLN A 470 -36.05 44.34 -18.85
CA GLN A 470 -36.02 43.26 -17.85
C GLN A 470 -35.36 43.74 -16.55
N LEU A 471 -34.14 44.28 -16.62
CA LEU A 471 -33.38 44.71 -15.44
C LEU A 471 -34.09 45.81 -14.64
N ARG A 472 -34.86 46.70 -15.30
CA ARG A 472 -35.66 47.74 -14.64
C ARG A 472 -36.80 47.21 -13.78
N THR A 473 -37.26 45.98 -14.01
CA THR A 473 -38.34 45.37 -13.21
C THR A 473 -37.85 44.84 -11.86
N ILE A 474 -36.54 44.71 -11.67
CA ILE A 474 -35.95 44.29 -10.39
C ILE A 474 -36.18 45.39 -9.36
N LYS A 475 -36.93 45.06 -8.31
CA LYS A 475 -37.35 46.03 -7.29
C LYS A 475 -36.19 46.47 -6.39
N PRO A 476 -36.14 47.75 -5.98
CA PRO A 476 -35.22 48.23 -4.96
C PRO A 476 -35.37 47.46 -3.64
N GLY A 477 -34.25 47.23 -2.95
CA GLY A 477 -34.24 46.50 -1.69
C GLY A 477 -34.29 44.98 -1.85
N THR A 478 -33.97 44.47 -3.04
CA THR A 478 -33.66 43.04 -3.26
C THR A 478 -32.16 42.80 -3.32
N THR A 479 -31.70 41.57 -3.05
CA THR A 479 -30.29 41.18 -3.14
C THR A 479 -29.71 41.34 -4.54
N SER A 480 -30.51 41.08 -5.57
CA SER A 480 -30.13 41.23 -6.99
C SER A 480 -30.08 42.69 -7.48
N TYR A 481 -30.64 43.64 -6.73
CA TYR A 481 -30.80 45.02 -7.18
C TYR A 481 -29.47 45.74 -7.49
N PRO A 482 -28.42 45.67 -6.65
CA PRO A 482 -27.16 46.36 -6.93
C PRO A 482 -26.49 45.89 -8.22
N GLU A 483 -26.45 44.58 -8.46
CA GLU A 483 -25.91 44.00 -9.70
C GLU A 483 -26.77 44.40 -10.90
N ALA A 484 -28.09 44.32 -10.76
CA ALA A 484 -29.00 44.76 -11.81
C ALA A 484 -28.78 46.21 -12.22
N GLN A 485 -28.52 47.12 -11.27
CA GLN A 485 -28.19 48.52 -11.57
C GLN A 485 -26.85 48.69 -12.30
N GLN A 486 -25.84 47.88 -11.94
CA GLN A 486 -24.55 47.89 -12.65
C GLN A 486 -24.73 47.41 -14.10
N LEU A 487 -25.43 46.29 -14.31
CA LEU A 487 -25.72 45.75 -15.64
C LEU A 487 -26.57 46.71 -16.47
N LEU A 488 -27.55 47.36 -15.85
CA LEU A 488 -28.39 48.39 -16.47
C LEU A 488 -27.54 49.55 -16.99
N ALA A 489 -26.61 50.05 -16.18
CA ALA A 489 -25.71 51.14 -16.57
C ALA A 489 -24.75 50.72 -17.70
N MET A 490 -24.27 49.47 -17.69
CA MET A 490 -23.43 48.93 -18.77
C MET A 490 -24.22 48.80 -20.08
N ALA A 491 -25.44 48.27 -20.02
CA ALA A 491 -26.31 48.10 -21.18
C ALA A 491 -26.67 49.46 -21.81
N GLN A 492 -26.97 50.47 -20.99
CA GLN A 492 -27.25 51.84 -21.47
C GLN A 492 -26.07 52.46 -22.22
N LYS A 493 -24.83 52.16 -21.82
CA LYS A 493 -23.61 52.65 -22.52
C LYS A 493 -23.38 51.99 -23.88
N ARG A 494 -24.09 50.91 -24.20
CA ARG A 494 -23.95 50.15 -25.46
C ARG A 494 -24.97 50.57 -26.53
N LEU A 495 -25.96 51.40 -26.18
CA LEU A 495 -26.93 51.99 -27.09
C LEU A 495 -26.38 53.28 -27.72
#